data_AF-A0A3E2VZS2-F1
#
_entry.id   AF-A0A3E2VZS2-F1
#
_cell.length_a   1.000
_cell.length_b   1.000
_cell.length_c   1.000
_cell.angle_alpha   90.00
_cell.angle_beta   90.00
_cell.angle_gamma   90.00
#
_symmetry.space_group_name_H-M   'P 1'
#
loop_
_entity.id
_entity.type
_entity.pdbx_description
1 polymer ?
#
loop_
_entity_poly.entity_id
_entity_poly.type
_entity_poly.pdbx_seq_one_letter_code
_entity_poly.pdbx_strand_id
1 'polypeptide(L)'
;MFNQIRAEFYKLFHTKALYLTFALILAVFGIFSIGGQQQFVASSSSLDETWKIGETVGFLARAYSDTAHPLIEEIIRTATSYTVFFWLIVLIFSVIFFSREYTDSTIKIAIASGQSRIKFFVAKYIVISITSIFLYFSFIMIAFIIECAKFNIPIQLFPMLKIAGLNCMIMGAFIGITLMLCVIFKHTAIVVGAMSLFTFSGPLIYMMTWDNMSTQSWRVLTYLKINPMYYWMNTCSYNMINNLEINILIYFVGTVIITFLVSALILRKQEIR
;
A
#
# COMPACT_ATOMS: atom_id res chain seq x y z
N MET A 1 6.16 -7.93 -25.58
CA MET A 1 5.78 -7.50 -24.21
C MET A 1 4.35 -6.96 -24.19
N PHE A 2 4.01 -6.03 -25.10
CA PHE A 2 2.67 -5.45 -25.19
C PHE A 2 1.51 -6.47 -25.26
N ASN A 3 1.61 -7.47 -26.14
CA ASN A 3 0.58 -8.52 -26.26
C ASN A 3 0.36 -9.29 -24.95
N GLN A 4 1.42 -9.50 -24.16
CA GLN A 4 1.33 -10.19 -22.88
C GLN A 4 0.62 -9.33 -21.84
N ILE A 5 0.96 -8.04 -21.77
CA ILE A 5 0.28 -7.08 -20.89
C ILE A 5 -1.21 -7.00 -21.24
N ARG A 6 -1.55 -6.92 -22.53
CA ARG A 6 -2.94 -6.93 -23.00
C ARG A 6 -3.68 -8.21 -22.60
N ALA A 7 -3.04 -9.37 -22.71
CA ALA A 7 -3.63 -10.63 -22.27
C ALA A 7 -3.89 -10.66 -20.75
N GLU A 8 -2.96 -10.16 -19.94
CA GLU A 8 -3.13 -10.06 -18.49
C GLU A 8 -4.25 -9.07 -18.10
N PHE A 9 -4.36 -7.93 -18.77
CA PHE A 9 -5.51 -7.02 -18.59
C PHE A 9 -6.82 -7.67 -18.99
N TYR A 10 -6.86 -8.44 -20.08
CA TYR A 10 -8.07 -9.16 -20.46
C TYR A 10 -8.49 -10.16 -19.37
N LYS A 11 -7.54 -10.93 -18.82
CA LYS A 11 -7.80 -11.86 -17.71
C LYS A 11 -8.26 -11.16 -16.44
N LEU A 12 -7.77 -9.94 -16.18
CA LEU A 12 -8.15 -9.13 -15.02
C LEU A 12 -9.66 -8.85 -15.01
N PHE A 13 -10.25 -8.46 -16.12
CA PHE A 13 -11.70 -8.19 -16.18
C PHE A 13 -12.57 -9.45 -16.09
N HIS A 14 -11.98 -10.63 -16.27
CA HIS A 14 -12.68 -11.92 -16.21
C HIS A 14 -12.29 -12.74 -14.96
N THR A 15 -11.76 -12.09 -13.93
CA THR A 15 -11.41 -12.74 -12.67
C THR A 15 -12.33 -12.32 -11.53
N LYS A 16 -12.71 -13.30 -10.69
CA LYS A 16 -13.41 -13.05 -9.43
C LYS A 16 -12.60 -12.15 -8.48
N ALA A 17 -11.27 -12.12 -8.60
CA ALA A 17 -10.42 -11.32 -7.72
C ALA A 17 -10.67 -9.81 -7.89
N LEU A 18 -10.94 -9.34 -9.12
CA LEU A 18 -11.25 -7.93 -9.36
C LEU A 18 -12.59 -7.55 -8.72
N TYR A 19 -13.63 -8.37 -8.88
CA TYR A 19 -14.94 -8.14 -8.25
C TYR A 19 -14.86 -8.16 -6.73
N LEU A 20 -14.11 -9.10 -6.14
CA LEU A 20 -13.85 -9.14 -4.71
C LEU A 20 -13.13 -7.86 -4.25
N THR A 21 -12.14 -7.39 -5.02
CA THR A 21 -11.41 -6.15 -4.73
C THR A 21 -12.36 -4.95 -4.69
N PHE A 22 -13.24 -4.82 -5.69
CA PHE A 22 -14.27 -3.77 -5.70
C PHE A 22 -15.23 -3.88 -4.51
N ALA A 23 -15.69 -5.07 -4.17
CA ALA A 23 -16.57 -5.27 -3.02
C ALA A 23 -15.90 -4.84 -1.70
N LEU A 24 -14.62 -5.17 -1.51
CA LEU A 24 -13.87 -4.74 -0.33
C LEU A 24 -13.64 -3.23 -0.31
N ILE A 25 -13.34 -2.60 -1.46
CA ILE A 25 -13.19 -1.14 -1.55
C ILE A 25 -14.52 -0.44 -1.21
N LEU A 26 -15.64 -0.95 -1.72
CA LEU A 26 -16.96 -0.42 -1.40
C LEU A 26 -17.29 -0.57 0.09
N ALA A 27 -16.89 -1.67 0.73
CA ALA A 27 -17.04 -1.84 2.17
C ALA A 27 -16.23 -0.78 2.95
N VAL A 28 -14.96 -0.55 2.57
CA VAL A 28 -14.12 0.50 3.18
C VAL A 28 -14.72 1.89 2.95
N PHE A 29 -15.26 2.15 1.75
CA PHE A 29 -15.94 3.40 1.44
C PHE A 29 -17.22 3.60 2.27
N GLY A 30 -17.96 2.52 2.53
CA GLY A 30 -19.08 2.53 3.47
C GLY A 30 -18.65 2.96 4.87
N ILE A 31 -17.56 2.38 5.40
CA ILE A 31 -16.98 2.75 6.71
C ILE A 31 -16.57 4.23 6.73
N PHE A 32 -15.89 4.70 5.67
CA PHE A 32 -15.51 6.11 5.52
C PHE A 32 -16.72 7.06 5.54
N SER A 33 -17.82 6.68 4.87
CA SER A 33 -18.99 7.53 4.74
C SER A 33 -19.73 7.70 6.08
N ILE A 34 -19.88 6.62 6.85
CA ILE A 34 -20.64 6.62 8.10
C ILE A 34 -19.81 6.91 9.36
N GLY A 35 -18.49 6.72 9.31
CA GLY A 35 -17.61 6.79 10.48
C GLY A 35 -17.47 8.19 11.06
N GLY A 36 -17.46 8.34 12.38
CA GLY A 36 -17.13 9.61 13.04
C GLY A 36 -15.62 9.90 13.03
N GLN A 37 -15.13 10.51 14.11
CA GLN A 37 -13.70 10.50 14.40
C GLN A 37 -13.23 9.06 14.63
N GLN A 38 -12.19 8.64 13.93
CA GLN A 38 -11.65 7.27 14.02
C GLN A 38 -10.13 7.30 14.12
N GLN A 39 -9.61 6.43 14.98
CA GLN A 39 -8.18 6.22 15.18
C GLN A 39 -7.87 4.78 14.82
N PHE A 40 -7.02 4.59 13.82
CA PHE A 40 -6.51 3.27 13.49
C PHE A 40 -5.01 3.27 13.73
N VAL A 41 -4.60 2.60 14.82
CA VAL A 41 -3.19 2.32 15.10
C VAL A 41 -2.36 3.61 15.04
N ALA A 42 -2.64 4.54 15.96
CA ALA A 42 -2.06 5.87 16.00
C ALA A 42 -1.42 6.16 17.38
N SER A 43 -0.41 7.03 17.37
CA SER A 43 0.26 7.55 18.57
C SER A 43 0.45 9.06 18.44
N SER A 44 0.50 9.76 19.57
CA SER A 44 0.73 11.21 19.65
C SER A 44 1.73 11.53 20.74
N SER A 45 2.69 12.40 20.46
CA SER A 45 3.63 12.93 21.46
C SER A 45 3.10 14.22 22.12
N SER A 46 1.89 14.67 21.77
CA SER A 46 1.29 15.90 22.29
C SER A 46 0.92 15.74 23.77
N LEU A 47 1.34 16.68 24.62
CA LEU A 47 1.01 16.71 26.05
C LEU A 47 -0.50 16.86 26.33
N ASP A 48 -1.24 17.46 25.40
CA ASP A 48 -2.68 17.76 25.57
C ASP A 48 -3.60 16.68 24.94
N GLU A 49 -3.05 15.51 24.55
CA GLU A 49 -3.75 14.44 23.81
C GLU A 49 -4.41 14.90 22.47
N THR A 50 -4.02 16.07 21.97
CA THR A 50 -4.52 16.64 20.72
C THR A 50 -3.86 16.00 19.50
N TRP A 51 -4.64 15.70 18.45
CA TRP A 51 -4.12 15.09 17.22
C TRP A 51 -3.43 16.09 16.27
N LYS A 52 -2.42 16.80 16.76
CA LYS A 52 -1.70 17.85 16.01
C LYS A 52 -0.88 17.27 14.86
N ILE A 53 -0.82 18.01 13.76
CA ILE A 53 0.06 17.68 12.62
C ILE A 53 1.52 17.79 13.07
N GLY A 54 2.36 16.83 12.66
CA GLY A 54 3.78 16.76 13.02
C GLY A 54 4.09 16.12 14.38
N GLU A 55 3.13 16.08 15.31
CA GLU A 55 3.28 15.42 16.62
C GLU A 55 2.55 14.07 16.69
N THR A 56 1.84 13.69 15.63
CA THR A 56 1.07 12.46 15.52
C THR A 56 1.65 11.52 14.46
N VAL A 57 1.44 10.22 14.66
CA VAL A 57 1.77 9.20 13.68
C VAL A 57 0.68 8.13 13.63
N GLY A 58 0.41 7.58 12.44
CA GLY A 58 -0.62 6.56 12.25
C GLY A 58 -1.75 7.03 11.32
N PHE A 59 -2.93 6.44 11.48
CA PHE A 59 -4.08 6.70 10.62
C PHE A 59 -5.22 7.30 11.44
N LEU A 60 -5.64 8.51 11.09
CA LEU A 60 -6.53 9.36 11.86
C LEU A 60 -7.57 9.98 10.93
N ALA A 61 -8.80 9.49 10.99
CA ALA A 61 -9.90 10.04 10.19
C ALA A 61 -10.73 11.01 11.02
N ARG A 62 -11.02 12.19 10.47
CA ARG A 62 -11.90 13.22 11.04
C ARG A 62 -11.51 13.69 12.45
N ALA A 63 -10.24 13.51 12.81
CA ALA A 63 -9.65 14.11 14.01
C ALA A 63 -9.20 15.54 13.64
N TYR A 64 -10.13 16.48 13.68
CA TYR A 64 -9.86 17.88 13.34
C TYR A 64 -9.55 18.69 14.59
N SER A 65 -8.56 19.58 14.53
CA SER A 65 -8.26 20.52 15.62
C SER A 65 -9.37 21.55 15.81
N ASP A 66 -9.88 22.11 14.71
CA ASP A 66 -11.12 22.89 14.67
C ASP A 66 -12.16 22.12 13.83
N THR A 67 -13.26 21.73 14.46
CA THR A 67 -14.35 20.99 13.79
C THR A 67 -15.21 21.87 12.87
N ALA A 68 -15.14 23.20 13.01
CA ALA A 68 -15.84 24.13 12.14
C ALA A 68 -14.99 24.47 10.89
N HIS A 69 -13.69 24.68 11.06
CA HIS A 69 -12.77 25.07 9.99
C HIS A 69 -11.50 24.20 9.97
N PRO A 70 -11.61 22.92 9.55
CA PRO A 70 -10.46 22.03 9.56
C PRO A 70 -9.38 22.48 8.57
N LEU A 71 -8.12 22.19 8.89
CA LEU A 71 -7.00 22.50 8.00
C LEU A 71 -7.01 21.55 6.80
N ILE A 72 -6.53 22.03 5.64
CA ILE A 72 -6.43 21.21 4.42
C ILE A 72 -5.56 19.96 4.64
N GLU A 73 -4.54 20.06 5.49
CA GLU A 73 -3.65 18.96 5.86
C GLU A 73 -4.39 17.88 6.65
N GLU A 74 -5.30 18.27 7.55
CA GLU A 74 -6.12 17.34 8.33
C GLU A 74 -7.18 16.65 7.46
N ILE A 75 -7.68 17.34 6.42
CA ILE A 75 -8.54 16.74 5.39
C ILE A 75 -7.78 15.71 4.57
N ILE A 76 -6.55 16.02 4.13
CA ILE A 76 -5.70 15.07 3.40
C ILE A 76 -5.38 13.85 4.28
N ARG A 77 -5.05 14.07 5.56
CA ARG A 77 -4.89 13.01 6.55
C ARG A 77 -6.13 12.14 6.65
N THR A 78 -7.32 12.73 6.74
CA THR A 78 -8.59 11.99 6.78
C THR A 78 -8.81 11.16 5.53
N ALA A 79 -8.62 11.75 4.34
CA ALA A 79 -8.80 11.07 3.06
C ALA A 79 -7.85 9.88 2.88
N THR A 80 -6.64 9.96 3.45
CA THR A 80 -5.61 8.93 3.33
C THR A 80 -5.60 7.92 4.47
N SER A 81 -6.36 8.14 5.54
CA SER A 81 -6.33 7.29 6.75
C SER A 81 -6.79 5.85 6.51
N TYR A 82 -7.70 5.62 5.56
CA TYR A 82 -8.20 4.28 5.25
C TYR A 82 -7.20 3.42 4.44
N THR A 83 -6.00 3.96 4.17
CA THR A 83 -4.85 3.19 3.70
C THR A 83 -4.55 2.00 4.62
N VAL A 84 -4.87 2.12 5.92
CA VAL A 84 -4.77 1.04 6.91
C VAL A 84 -5.55 -0.23 6.54
N PHE A 85 -6.60 -0.13 5.73
CA PHE A 85 -7.34 -1.28 5.20
C PHE A 85 -6.91 -1.61 3.77
N PHE A 86 -6.53 -0.58 3.00
CA PHE A 86 -6.26 -0.71 1.58
C PHE A 86 -5.04 -1.60 1.27
N TRP A 87 -4.00 -1.59 2.12
CA TRP A 87 -2.86 -2.48 1.93
C TRP A 87 -3.26 -3.97 1.97
N LEU A 88 -4.23 -4.35 2.82
CA LEU A 88 -4.72 -5.72 2.91
C LEU A 88 -5.51 -6.11 1.65
N ILE A 89 -6.32 -5.18 1.13
CA ILE A 89 -7.04 -5.36 -0.13
C ILE A 89 -6.06 -5.60 -1.28
N VAL A 90 -5.03 -4.76 -1.37
CA VAL A 90 -3.98 -4.88 -2.39
C VAL A 90 -3.19 -6.18 -2.23
N LEU A 91 -2.88 -6.60 -1.00
CA LEU A 91 -2.23 -7.88 -0.71
C LEU A 91 -3.04 -9.06 -1.26
N ILE A 92 -4.31 -9.14 -0.87
CA ILE A 92 -5.22 -10.24 -1.27
C ILE A 92 -5.37 -10.26 -2.79
N PHE A 93 -5.62 -9.11 -3.41
CA PHE A 93 -5.71 -8.99 -4.87
C PHE A 93 -4.44 -9.47 -5.56
N SER A 94 -3.27 -8.98 -5.12
CA SER A 94 -1.97 -9.29 -5.72
C SER A 94 -1.68 -10.79 -5.65
N VAL A 95 -1.88 -11.41 -4.47
CA VAL A 95 -1.59 -12.83 -4.28
C VAL A 95 -2.55 -13.71 -5.07
N ILE A 96 -3.86 -13.43 -5.05
CA ILE A 96 -4.85 -14.23 -5.79
C ILE A 96 -4.61 -14.12 -7.29
N PHE A 97 -4.46 -12.90 -7.80
CA PHE A 97 -4.30 -12.68 -9.25
C PHE A 97 -2.98 -13.23 -9.78
N PHE A 98 -1.91 -13.13 -8.99
CA PHE A 98 -0.62 -13.70 -9.37
C PHE A 98 -0.62 -15.24 -9.31
N SER A 99 -1.13 -15.80 -8.23
CA SER A 99 -1.01 -17.25 -7.95
C SER A 99 -1.98 -18.11 -8.75
N ARG A 100 -3.07 -17.53 -9.27
CA ARG A 100 -4.09 -18.26 -10.06
C ARG A 100 -3.49 -19.16 -11.14
N GLU A 101 -2.53 -18.66 -11.90
CA GLU A 101 -1.95 -19.43 -13.02
C GLU A 101 -0.91 -20.46 -12.59
N TYR A 102 -0.34 -20.30 -11.38
CA TYR A 102 0.49 -21.33 -10.78
C TYR A 102 -0.36 -22.48 -10.24
N THR A 103 -1.50 -22.17 -9.61
CA THR A 103 -2.44 -23.17 -9.09
C THR A 103 -3.15 -23.93 -10.21
N ASP A 104 -3.62 -23.23 -11.25
CA ASP A 104 -4.38 -23.84 -12.34
C ASP A 104 -3.49 -24.56 -13.38
N SER A 105 -2.17 -24.63 -13.15
CA SER A 105 -1.17 -25.21 -14.06
C SER A 105 -1.13 -24.60 -15.47
N THR A 106 -1.89 -23.54 -15.74
CA THR A 106 -1.95 -22.83 -17.02
C THR A 106 -0.61 -22.16 -17.36
N ILE A 107 0.20 -21.83 -16.35
CA ILE A 107 1.57 -21.36 -16.55
C ILE A 107 2.44 -22.36 -17.30
N LYS A 108 2.20 -23.67 -17.13
CA LYS A 108 2.94 -24.73 -17.85
C LYS A 108 2.68 -24.65 -19.35
N ILE A 109 1.42 -24.45 -19.72
CA ILE A 109 0.98 -24.33 -21.12
C ILE A 109 1.58 -23.08 -21.77
N ALA A 110 1.55 -21.94 -21.05
CA ALA A 110 2.15 -20.70 -21.52
C ALA A 110 3.67 -20.86 -21.78
N ILE A 111 4.37 -21.55 -20.89
CA ILE A 111 5.82 -21.74 -21.02
C ILE A 111 6.16 -22.79 -22.09
N ALA A 112 5.39 -23.87 -22.18
CA ALA A 112 5.53 -24.89 -23.23
C ALA A 112 5.27 -24.32 -24.64
N SER A 113 4.39 -23.32 -24.75
CA SER A 113 4.16 -22.55 -25.99
C SER A 113 5.23 -21.49 -26.28
N GLY A 114 6.36 -21.50 -25.56
CA GLY A 114 7.53 -20.66 -25.84
C GLY A 114 7.55 -19.31 -25.14
N GLN A 115 6.63 -19.03 -24.20
CA GLN A 115 6.65 -17.77 -23.46
C GLN A 115 7.77 -17.73 -22.41
N SER A 116 8.49 -16.61 -22.37
CA SER A 116 9.50 -16.36 -21.34
C SER A 116 8.85 -16.06 -19.98
N ARG A 117 9.33 -16.76 -18.95
CA ARG A 117 8.90 -16.60 -17.55
C ARG A 117 9.05 -15.18 -17.03
N ILE A 118 10.15 -14.53 -17.38
CA ILE A 118 10.42 -13.15 -16.96
C ILE A 118 9.43 -12.19 -17.63
N LYS A 119 9.13 -12.40 -18.92
CA LYS A 119 8.13 -11.56 -19.63
C LYS A 119 6.75 -11.72 -19.01
N PHE A 120 6.38 -12.95 -18.63
CA PHE A 120 5.14 -13.24 -17.94
C PHE A 120 5.07 -12.57 -16.55
N PHE A 121 6.12 -12.71 -15.75
CA PHE A 121 6.23 -12.07 -14.44
C PHE A 121 6.13 -10.55 -14.53
N VAL A 122 6.89 -9.93 -15.44
CA VAL A 122 6.86 -8.47 -15.68
C VAL A 122 5.46 -8.01 -16.07
N ALA A 123 4.78 -8.74 -16.96
CA ALA A 123 3.42 -8.38 -17.37
C ALA A 123 2.44 -8.40 -16.19
N LYS A 124 2.48 -9.45 -15.35
CA LYS A 124 1.65 -9.51 -14.14
C LYS A 124 1.99 -8.41 -13.14
N TYR A 125 3.29 -8.18 -12.91
CA TYR A 125 3.75 -7.10 -12.03
C TYR A 125 3.16 -5.75 -12.45
N ILE A 126 3.24 -5.43 -13.74
CA ILE A 126 2.73 -4.17 -14.30
C ILE A 126 1.21 -4.09 -14.14
N VAL A 127 0.47 -5.14 -14.53
CA VAL A 127 -1.01 -5.13 -14.47
C VAL A 127 -1.50 -5.00 -13.03
N ILE A 128 -0.91 -5.75 -12.08
CA ILE A 128 -1.24 -5.66 -10.66
C ILE A 128 -0.95 -4.25 -10.14
N SER A 129 0.25 -3.74 -10.40
CA SER A 129 0.67 -2.42 -9.91
C SER A 129 -0.24 -1.30 -10.44
N ILE A 130 -0.49 -1.26 -11.75
CA ILE A 130 -1.35 -0.23 -12.37
C ILE A 130 -2.76 -0.31 -11.80
N THR A 131 -3.33 -1.51 -11.70
CA THR A 131 -4.70 -1.70 -11.19
C THR A 131 -4.81 -1.26 -9.73
N SER A 132 -3.89 -1.70 -8.88
CA SER A 132 -3.89 -1.35 -7.45
C SER A 132 -3.66 0.15 -7.22
N ILE A 133 -2.73 0.77 -7.96
CA ILE A 133 -2.47 2.20 -7.87
C ILE A 133 -3.70 3.00 -8.33
N PHE A 134 -4.31 2.62 -9.46
CA PHE A 134 -5.50 3.29 -9.97
C PHE A 134 -6.68 3.23 -9.00
N LEU A 135 -6.95 2.05 -8.43
CA LEU A 135 -8.04 1.86 -7.47
C LEU A 135 -7.79 2.63 -6.17
N TYR A 136 -6.57 2.58 -5.64
CA TYR A 136 -6.19 3.31 -4.44
C TYR A 136 -6.25 4.82 -4.64
N PHE A 137 -5.68 5.32 -5.74
CA PHE A 137 -5.68 6.73 -6.08
C PHE A 137 -7.11 7.25 -6.25
N SER A 138 -7.96 6.51 -6.95
CA SER A 138 -9.37 6.88 -7.13
C SER A 138 -10.10 6.97 -5.78
N PHE A 139 -9.88 6.01 -4.88
CA PHE A 139 -10.48 6.01 -3.55
C PHE A 139 -10.08 7.26 -2.74
N ILE A 140 -8.77 7.55 -2.62
CA ILE A 140 -8.31 8.69 -1.80
C ILE A 140 -8.73 10.03 -2.41
N MET A 141 -8.79 10.15 -3.74
CA MET A 141 -9.25 11.37 -4.40
C MET A 141 -10.74 11.62 -4.18
N ILE A 142 -11.57 10.57 -4.27
CA ILE A 142 -13.00 10.68 -3.98
C ILE A 142 -13.20 11.05 -2.50
N ALA A 143 -12.51 10.39 -1.57
CA ALA A 143 -12.56 10.70 -0.15
C ALA A 143 -12.17 12.16 0.15
N PHE A 144 -11.10 12.64 -0.50
CA PHE A 144 -10.64 14.03 -0.38
C PHE A 144 -11.67 15.04 -0.87
N ILE A 145 -12.26 14.80 -2.05
CA ILE A 145 -13.30 15.68 -2.62
C ILE A 145 -14.53 15.73 -1.70
N ILE A 146 -14.95 14.58 -1.14
CA ILE A 146 -16.09 14.50 -0.21
C ILE A 146 -15.83 15.34 1.05
N GLU A 147 -14.67 15.20 1.68
CA GLU A 147 -14.36 15.98 2.89
C GLU A 147 -14.21 17.48 2.58
N CYS A 148 -13.59 17.86 1.45
CA CYS A 148 -13.53 19.27 1.05
C CYS A 148 -14.93 19.86 0.85
N ALA A 149 -15.82 19.12 0.18
CA ALA A 149 -17.21 19.55 -0.04
C ALA A 149 -17.98 19.67 1.27
N LYS A 150 -17.77 18.75 2.22
CA LYS A 150 -18.44 18.76 3.53
C LYS A 150 -18.16 20.03 4.34
N PHE A 151 -16.94 20.55 4.29
CA PHE A 151 -16.51 21.73 5.04
C PHE A 151 -16.45 23.01 4.19
N ASN A 152 -16.89 22.96 2.92
CA ASN A 152 -16.77 24.07 1.96
C ASN A 152 -15.35 24.63 1.83
N ILE A 153 -14.33 23.76 1.91
CA ILE A 153 -12.92 24.14 1.79
C ILE A 153 -12.49 24.05 0.33
N PRO A 154 -11.76 25.05 -0.20
CA PRO A 154 -11.31 25.04 -1.58
C PRO A 154 -10.38 23.84 -1.84
N ILE A 155 -10.62 23.15 -2.95
CA ILE A 155 -9.85 21.97 -3.36
C ILE A 155 -8.42 22.41 -3.72
N GLN A 156 -7.45 22.04 -2.88
CA GLN A 156 -6.03 22.22 -3.18
C GLN A 156 -5.43 20.92 -3.72
N LEU A 157 -5.28 20.83 -5.03
CA LEU A 157 -4.87 19.59 -5.70
C LEU A 157 -3.38 19.26 -5.47
N PHE A 158 -2.50 20.27 -5.42
CA PHE A 158 -1.06 20.04 -5.34
C PHE A 158 -0.63 19.32 -4.04
N PRO A 159 -1.03 19.76 -2.83
CA PRO A 159 -0.71 19.04 -1.61
C PRO A 159 -1.27 17.61 -1.59
N MET A 160 -2.49 17.42 -2.10
CA MET A 160 -3.12 16.10 -2.17
C MET A 160 -2.36 15.17 -3.14
N LEU A 161 -2.02 15.64 -4.34
CA LEU A 161 -1.27 14.85 -5.32
C LEU A 161 0.12 14.45 -4.81
N LYS A 162 0.77 15.32 -4.05
CA LYS A 162 2.07 15.02 -3.43
C LYS A 162 1.95 13.84 -2.47
N ILE A 163 1.01 13.88 -1.52
CA ILE A 163 0.80 12.79 -0.56
C ILE A 163 0.30 11.51 -1.26
N ALA A 164 -0.61 11.64 -2.23
CA ALA A 164 -1.08 10.52 -3.04
C ALA A 164 0.07 9.83 -3.78
N GLY A 165 0.96 10.60 -4.40
CA GLY A 165 2.14 10.08 -5.10
C GLY A 165 3.08 9.30 -4.19
N LEU A 166 3.35 9.82 -2.99
CA LEU A 166 4.15 9.14 -1.96
C LEU A 166 3.51 7.82 -1.52
N ASN A 167 2.21 7.81 -1.24
CA ASN A 167 1.50 6.60 -0.85
C ASN A 167 1.47 5.56 -1.98
N CYS A 168 1.34 5.98 -3.23
CA CYS A 168 1.43 5.10 -4.40
C CYS A 168 2.82 4.49 -4.57
N MET A 169 3.91 5.23 -4.28
CA MET A 169 5.27 4.68 -4.27
C MET A 169 5.43 3.58 -3.20
N ILE A 170 4.97 3.83 -1.98
CA ILE A 170 5.01 2.84 -0.89
C ILE A 170 4.20 1.59 -1.29
N MET A 171 3.02 1.78 -1.91
CA MET A 171 2.20 0.69 -2.43
C MET A 171 2.91 -0.13 -3.51
N GLY A 172 3.61 0.52 -4.43
CA GLY A 172 4.40 -0.17 -5.46
C GLY A 172 5.52 -1.03 -4.87
N ALA A 173 6.21 -0.53 -3.85
CA ALA A 173 7.22 -1.31 -3.11
C ALA A 173 6.60 -2.51 -2.39
N PHE A 174 5.46 -2.32 -1.73
CA PHE A 174 4.72 -3.37 -1.05
C PHE A 174 4.28 -4.50 -2.01
N ILE A 175 3.76 -4.15 -3.18
CA ILE A 175 3.43 -5.10 -4.25
C ILE A 175 4.69 -5.86 -4.69
N GLY A 176 5.82 -5.17 -4.86
CA GLY A 176 7.09 -5.80 -5.21
C GLY A 176 7.53 -6.90 -4.23
N ILE A 177 7.48 -6.61 -2.92
CA ILE A 177 7.79 -7.59 -1.87
C ILE A 177 6.81 -8.76 -1.94
N THR A 178 5.52 -8.47 -2.06
CA THR A 178 4.46 -9.48 -2.13
C THR A 178 4.69 -10.46 -3.29
N LEU A 179 4.95 -9.94 -4.50
CA LEU A 179 5.16 -10.75 -5.69
C LEU A 179 6.47 -11.57 -5.62
N MET A 180 7.52 -11.01 -5.01
CA MET A 180 8.74 -11.76 -4.73
C MET A 180 8.46 -12.95 -3.82
N LEU A 181 7.68 -12.76 -2.74
CA LEU A 181 7.28 -13.87 -1.86
C LEU A 181 6.39 -14.89 -2.57
N CYS A 182 5.50 -14.45 -3.47
CA CYS A 182 4.75 -15.38 -4.32
C CYS A 182 5.66 -16.27 -5.17
N VAL A 183 6.74 -15.72 -5.74
CA VAL A 183 7.72 -16.48 -6.51
C VAL A 183 8.48 -17.48 -5.62
N ILE A 184 8.87 -17.05 -4.41
CA ILE A 184 9.64 -17.88 -3.46
C ILE A 184 8.80 -19.05 -2.93
N PHE A 185 7.63 -18.76 -2.35
CA PHE A 185 6.87 -19.74 -1.57
C PHE A 185 5.85 -20.51 -2.40
N LYS A 186 5.33 -19.93 -3.50
CA LYS A 186 4.29 -20.51 -4.37
C LYS A 186 3.03 -21.00 -3.64
N HIS A 187 2.82 -20.55 -2.40
CA HIS A 187 1.71 -20.94 -1.57
C HIS A 187 1.01 -19.69 -1.05
N THR A 188 -0.23 -19.47 -1.48
CA THR A 188 -0.98 -18.24 -1.23
C THR A 188 -1.11 -17.95 0.26
N ALA A 189 -1.48 -18.95 1.07
CA ALA A 189 -1.66 -18.79 2.51
C ALA A 189 -0.38 -18.37 3.25
N ILE A 190 0.78 -18.92 2.86
CA ILE A 190 2.08 -18.58 3.46
C ILE A 190 2.41 -17.12 3.14
N VAL A 191 2.25 -16.72 1.89
CA VAL A 191 2.54 -15.33 1.46
C VAL A 191 1.64 -14.33 2.15
N VAL A 192 0.32 -14.59 2.19
CA VAL A 192 -0.64 -13.70 2.86
C VAL A 192 -0.34 -13.63 4.35
N GLY A 193 -0.10 -14.76 5.02
CA GLY A 193 0.25 -14.79 6.45
C GLY A 193 1.54 -14.03 6.74
N ALA A 194 2.63 -14.30 6.00
CA ALA A 194 3.91 -13.66 6.18
C ALA A 194 3.86 -12.14 5.93
N MET A 195 3.24 -11.71 4.82
CA MET A 195 3.08 -10.29 4.51
C MET A 195 2.19 -9.58 5.52
N SER A 196 1.12 -10.23 6.00
CA SER A 196 0.24 -9.64 7.00
C SER A 196 0.98 -9.45 8.32
N LEU A 197 1.69 -10.48 8.81
CA LEU A 197 2.50 -10.38 10.02
C LEU A 197 3.59 -9.31 9.88
N PHE A 198 4.32 -9.29 8.77
CA PHE A 198 5.34 -8.27 8.51
C PHE A 198 4.73 -6.86 8.52
N THR A 199 3.65 -6.64 7.79
CA THR A 199 3.02 -5.31 7.68
C THR A 199 2.43 -4.87 9.02
N PHE A 200 1.69 -5.75 9.73
CA PHE A 200 1.10 -5.42 11.03
C PHE A 200 2.11 -5.25 12.18
N SER A 201 3.26 -5.91 12.13
CA SER A 201 4.29 -5.73 13.17
C SER A 201 4.96 -4.36 13.11
N GLY A 202 4.96 -3.69 11.95
CA GLY A 202 5.46 -2.33 11.79
C GLY A 202 4.80 -1.34 12.74
N PRO A 203 3.46 -1.16 12.67
CA PRO A 203 2.74 -0.26 13.57
C PRO A 203 2.87 -0.62 15.05
N LEU A 204 2.84 -1.91 15.40
CA LEU A 204 2.98 -2.35 16.79
C LEU A 204 4.30 -1.88 17.40
N ILE A 205 5.40 -2.06 16.67
CA ILE A 205 6.72 -1.61 17.11
C ILE A 205 6.82 -0.08 17.03
N TYR A 206 6.29 0.53 15.97
CA TYR A 206 6.45 1.95 15.72
C TYR A 206 5.74 2.80 16.77
N MET A 207 4.49 2.47 17.11
CA MET A 207 3.75 3.18 18.14
C MET A 207 4.43 3.11 19.51
N MET A 208 4.98 1.96 19.88
CA MET A 208 5.69 1.78 21.17
C MET A 208 7.00 2.56 21.24
N THR A 209 7.57 2.94 20.10
CA THR A 209 8.90 3.54 20.01
C THR A 209 8.90 4.98 19.51
N TRP A 210 7.75 5.50 19.09
CA TRP A 210 7.56 6.82 18.48
C TRP A 210 8.22 7.94 19.27
N ASP A 211 7.89 8.07 20.56
CA ASP A 211 8.34 9.18 21.41
C ASP A 211 9.85 9.17 21.69
N ASN A 212 10.48 7.99 21.60
CA ASN A 212 11.89 7.78 21.93
C ASN A 212 12.63 7.15 20.75
N MET A 213 12.27 7.54 19.52
CA MET A 213 12.83 6.94 18.29
C MET A 213 14.35 7.13 18.17
N SER A 214 14.86 8.28 18.62
CA SER A 214 16.30 8.61 18.58
C SER A 214 17.16 7.74 19.48
N THR A 215 16.59 7.14 20.53
CA THR A 215 17.30 6.30 21.49
C THR A 215 17.14 4.80 21.20
N GLN A 216 16.37 4.43 20.17
CA GLN A 216 16.15 3.04 19.82
C GLN A 216 17.40 2.39 19.21
N SER A 217 17.51 1.08 19.41
CA SER A 217 18.59 0.30 18.79
C SER A 217 18.54 0.38 17.25
N TRP A 218 19.71 0.28 16.61
CA TRP A 218 19.81 0.27 15.15
C TRP A 218 18.98 -0.85 14.50
N ARG A 219 18.75 -1.97 15.20
CA ARG A 219 17.93 -3.10 14.73
C ARG A 219 16.46 -2.70 14.59
N VAL A 220 15.91 -2.04 15.61
CA VAL A 220 14.52 -1.53 15.60
C VAL A 220 14.36 -0.48 14.51
N LEU A 221 15.31 0.46 14.42
CA LEU A 221 15.29 1.51 13.40
C LEU A 221 15.37 0.94 11.98
N THR A 222 16.23 -0.05 11.76
CA THR A 222 16.36 -0.71 10.45
C THR A 222 15.08 -1.46 10.11
N TYR A 223 14.54 -2.22 11.06
CA TYR A 223 13.30 -2.97 10.88
C TYR A 223 12.13 -2.04 10.49
N LEU A 224 11.98 -0.89 11.16
CA LEU A 224 10.95 0.08 10.83
C LEU A 224 11.17 0.67 9.43
N LYS A 225 12.40 1.04 9.08
CA LYS A 225 12.73 1.63 7.77
C LYS A 225 12.55 0.67 6.59
N ILE A 226 12.58 -0.65 6.79
CA ILE A 226 12.26 -1.62 5.73
C ILE A 226 10.76 -1.96 5.68
N ASN A 227 9.98 -1.57 6.69
CA ASN A 227 8.56 -1.87 6.77
C ASN A 227 7.74 -0.76 6.07
N PRO A 228 6.82 -1.09 5.16
CA PRO A 228 6.02 -0.09 4.45
C PRO A 228 5.14 0.74 5.40
N MET A 229 4.70 0.18 6.53
CA MET A 229 3.84 0.88 7.48
C MET A 229 4.54 2.04 8.17
N TYR A 230 5.87 2.01 8.33
CA TYR A 230 6.61 3.17 8.83
C TYR A 230 6.32 4.38 7.93
N TYR A 231 6.40 4.22 6.62
CA TYR A 231 6.16 5.31 5.69
C TYR A 231 4.69 5.71 5.62
N TRP A 232 3.78 4.73 5.49
CA TRP A 232 2.34 5.02 5.43
C TRP A 232 1.83 5.72 6.69
N MET A 233 2.27 5.31 7.88
CA MET A 233 1.84 5.95 9.12
C MET A 233 2.30 7.40 9.21
N ASN A 234 3.47 7.74 8.65
CA ASN A 234 3.94 9.13 8.62
C ASN A 234 3.22 9.94 7.52
N THR A 235 3.11 9.42 6.29
CA THR A 235 2.45 10.15 5.20
C THR A 235 0.95 10.33 5.43
N CYS A 236 0.26 9.32 5.95
CA CYS A 236 -1.18 9.39 6.23
C CYS A 236 -1.50 10.25 7.45
N SER A 237 -0.59 10.42 8.41
CA SER A 237 -0.75 11.40 9.50
C SER A 237 -0.32 12.81 9.10
N TYR A 238 0.14 13.00 7.85
CA TYR A 238 0.75 14.24 7.36
C TYR A 238 2.01 14.64 8.15
N ASN A 239 2.70 13.66 8.72
CA ASN A 239 3.92 13.85 9.48
C ASN A 239 5.15 13.79 8.56
N MET A 240 5.42 14.91 7.88
CA MET A 240 6.42 15.02 6.82
C MET A 240 7.83 15.40 7.34
N ILE A 241 8.24 14.87 8.49
CA ILE A 241 9.51 15.21 9.17
C ILE A 241 10.69 14.36 8.63
N ASN A 242 11.94 14.76 8.91
CA ASN A 242 13.14 13.96 8.69
C ASN A 242 13.40 13.54 7.22
N ASN A 243 13.15 14.43 6.27
CA ASN A 243 13.33 14.15 4.83
C ASN A 243 12.55 12.91 4.37
N LEU A 244 11.35 12.68 4.93
CA LEU A 244 10.52 11.50 4.65
C LEU A 244 10.33 11.25 3.15
N GLU A 245 10.17 12.30 2.35
CA GLU A 245 9.99 12.22 0.90
C GLU A 245 11.16 11.51 0.21
N ILE A 246 12.39 11.90 0.59
CA ILE A 246 13.61 11.29 0.07
C ILE A 246 13.73 9.84 0.56
N ASN A 247 13.38 9.59 1.83
CA ASN A 247 13.41 8.24 2.39
C ASN A 247 12.42 7.31 1.67
N ILE A 248 11.22 7.79 1.33
CA ILE A 248 10.22 7.04 0.55
C ILE A 248 10.74 6.74 -0.85
N LEU A 249 11.38 7.71 -1.51
CA LEU A 249 11.96 7.51 -2.84
C LEU A 249 13.06 6.42 -2.80
N ILE A 250 13.98 6.50 -1.83
CA ILE A 250 15.04 5.51 -1.64
C ILE A 250 14.45 4.14 -1.34
N TYR A 251 13.48 4.08 -0.43
CA TYR A 251 12.78 2.85 -0.07
C TYR A 251 12.09 2.22 -1.29
N PHE A 252 11.37 3.02 -2.08
CA PHE A 252 10.67 2.56 -3.27
C PHE A 252 11.64 2.01 -4.32
N VAL A 253 12.62 2.82 -4.73
CA VAL A 253 13.60 2.44 -5.76
C VAL A 253 14.40 1.22 -5.32
N GLY A 254 14.93 1.23 -4.09
CA GLY A 254 15.70 0.12 -3.53
C GLY A 254 14.87 -1.17 -3.47
N THR A 255 13.64 -1.11 -2.96
CA THR A 255 12.76 -2.28 -2.83
C THR A 255 12.38 -2.84 -4.19
N VAL A 256 11.99 -2.00 -5.16
CA VAL A 256 11.61 -2.45 -6.50
C VAL A 256 12.78 -3.13 -7.20
N ILE A 257 13.99 -2.55 -7.13
CA ILE A 257 15.20 -3.15 -7.72
C ILE A 257 15.49 -4.51 -7.09
N ILE A 258 15.56 -4.58 -5.75
CA ILE A 258 15.91 -5.82 -5.03
C ILE A 258 14.87 -6.91 -5.31
N THR A 259 13.59 -6.60 -5.13
CA THR A 259 12.50 -7.57 -5.30
C THR A 259 12.41 -8.08 -6.73
N PHE A 260 12.64 -7.21 -7.73
CA PHE A 260 12.70 -7.60 -9.12
C PHE A 260 13.90 -8.52 -9.42
N LEU A 261 15.10 -8.14 -8.97
CA LEU A 261 16.32 -8.93 -9.21
C LEU A 261 16.22 -10.33 -8.60
N VAL A 262 15.81 -10.42 -7.33
CA VAL A 262 15.62 -11.70 -6.64
C VAL A 262 14.58 -12.55 -7.37
N SER A 263 13.42 -11.98 -7.72
CA SER A 263 12.38 -12.70 -8.46
C SER A 263 12.88 -13.21 -9.82
N ALA A 264 13.60 -12.38 -10.57
CA ALA A 264 14.16 -12.74 -11.87
C ALA A 264 15.20 -13.86 -11.77
N LEU A 265 16.08 -13.82 -10.76
CA LEU A 265 17.09 -14.85 -10.53
C LEU A 265 16.46 -16.21 -10.20
N ILE A 266 15.43 -16.22 -9.34
CA ILE A 266 14.71 -17.44 -8.98
C ILE A 266 13.98 -18.00 -10.21
N LEU A 267 13.23 -17.18 -10.93
CA LEU A 267 12.45 -17.62 -12.11
C LEU A 267 13.32 -18.23 -13.23
N ARG A 268 14.58 -17.78 -13.36
CA ARG A 268 15.56 -18.36 -14.31
C ARG A 268 15.98 -19.77 -13.93
N LYS A 269 16.16 -20.04 -12.63
CA LYS A 269 16.65 -21.33 -12.11
C LYS A 269 15.52 -22.32 -11.76
N GLN A 270 14.30 -21.82 -11.64
CA GLN A 270 13.18 -22.60 -11.14
C GLN A 270 12.71 -23.66 -12.13
N GLU A 271 12.66 -24.93 -11.75
CA GLU A 271 11.97 -25.95 -12.55
C GLU A 271 10.45 -25.77 -12.47
N ILE A 272 9.76 -25.98 -13.59
CA ILE A 272 8.30 -26.04 -13.61
C ILE A 272 7.95 -27.51 -13.49
N ARG A 273 7.54 -27.93 -12.30
CA ARG A 273 6.99 -29.27 -12.08
C ARG A 273 5.50 -29.27 -12.35
#